data_AF-A3N3D2-F1
#
_entry.id   AF-A3N3D2-F1
#
_cell.length_a   1.000
_cell.length_b   1.000
_cell.length_c   1.000
_cell.angle_alpha   90.00
_cell.angle_beta   90.00
_cell.angle_gamma   90.00
#
_symmetry.space_group_name_H-M   'P 1'
#
loop_
_entity.id
_entity.type
_entity.pdbx_description
1 polymer ?
#
loop_
_entity_poly.entity_id
_entity_poly.type
_entity_poly.pdbx_seq_one_letter_code
_entity_poly.pdbx_strand_id
1 'polypeptide(L)'
;MKFHQKLNRTAKTAVAIALSSFGVLDMSSLDNVTQSIENIRILSSQKNNINFVFLNVKELSKEIENISQAINANLDKVNIKEFNHLVLINQLINFSFYMLKNEYKTQILSNSEYKLSFRYFSNAKNNFENSLQRIKENINGVDVVTIKDISLSDTQVNELMQALAINRES
;
A
#
# COMPACT_ATOMS: atom_id res chain seq x y z
N MET A 1 3.13 22.06 32.70
CA MET A 1 3.52 22.25 31.28
C MET A 1 4.76 21.41 30.88
N LYS A 2 4.80 20.10 31.19
CA LYS A 2 5.99 19.24 30.94
C LYS A 2 5.74 17.94 30.13
N PHE A 3 4.53 17.76 29.57
CA PHE A 3 4.19 16.56 28.78
C PHE A 3 4.43 16.69 27.26
N HIS A 4 4.49 17.91 26.72
CA HIS A 4 4.58 18.12 25.26
C HIS A 4 6.00 18.02 24.67
N GLN A 5 7.06 17.90 25.49
CA GLN A 5 8.44 17.81 25.01
C GLN A 5 8.96 16.38 24.77
N LYS A 6 8.19 15.32 25.10
CA LYS A 6 8.62 13.91 24.94
C LYS A 6 8.05 13.21 23.70
N LEU A 7 7.25 13.89 22.88
CA LEU A 7 6.70 13.40 21.61
C LEU A 7 7.54 13.82 20.38
N ASN A 8 8.74 14.38 20.60
CA ASN A 8 9.60 14.92 19.53
C ASN A 8 11.03 14.32 19.57
N ARG A 9 11.14 13.03 19.93
CA ARG A 9 12.41 12.26 19.96
C ARG A 9 12.40 10.96 19.15
N THR A 10 11.33 10.70 18.40
CA THR A 10 11.22 9.54 17.48
C THR A 10 10.80 9.97 16.08
N ALA A 11 11.10 11.22 15.71
CA ALA A 11 11.00 11.65 14.32
C ALA A 11 12.12 10.96 13.53
N LYS A 12 11.73 10.03 12.65
CA LYS A 12 12.56 9.42 11.60
C LYS A 12 13.67 8.50 12.13
N THR A 13 13.32 7.24 12.32
CA THR A 13 14.20 6.15 11.89
C THR A 13 14.64 6.47 10.47
N ALA A 14 15.92 6.73 10.27
CA ALA A 14 16.46 6.97 8.94
C ALA A 14 16.19 5.73 8.07
N VAL A 15 15.68 5.97 6.85
CA VAL A 15 15.60 5.04 5.70
C VAL A 15 16.28 3.71 6.01
N ALA A 16 15.50 2.76 6.53
CA ALA A 16 16.05 1.56 7.11
C ALA A 16 16.50 0.60 6.01
N ILE A 17 17.77 0.81 5.65
CA ILE A 17 18.73 -0.17 5.16
C ILE A 17 18.32 -0.86 3.85
N ALA A 18 19.00 -0.45 2.77
CA ALA A 18 19.03 -1.19 1.54
C ALA A 18 19.49 -2.65 1.79
N LEU A 19 18.76 -3.61 1.21
CA LEU A 19 19.30 -4.91 0.79
C LEU A 19 19.89 -5.81 1.91
N SER A 20 19.13 -6.13 2.96
CA SER A 20 19.55 -7.10 3.97
C SER A 20 19.29 -8.57 3.55
N SER A 21 20.02 -9.00 2.53
CA SER A 21 20.45 -10.40 2.29
C SER A 21 19.46 -11.43 1.75
N PHE A 22 18.50 -11.03 0.91
CA PHE A 22 18.31 -11.68 -0.40
C PHE A 22 17.38 -11.00 -1.42
N GLY A 23 16.25 -10.32 -1.13
CA GLY A 23 15.64 -9.89 0.12
C GLY A 23 15.17 -8.45 -0.11
N VAL A 24 13.91 -8.28 -0.55
CA VAL A 24 13.44 -7.05 -1.23
C VAL A 24 12.96 -5.97 -0.27
N LEU A 25 12.49 -6.38 0.90
CA LEU A 25 11.90 -5.51 1.91
C LEU A 25 12.57 -5.80 3.25
N ASP A 26 13.19 -4.79 3.86
CA ASP A 26 13.58 -4.89 5.26
C ASP A 26 12.29 -5.05 6.10
N MET A 27 12.26 -6.07 6.96
CA MET A 27 11.14 -6.31 7.87
C MET A 27 10.88 -5.08 8.76
N SER A 28 11.91 -4.27 9.05
CA SER A 28 11.75 -2.99 9.76
C SER A 28 10.78 -2.03 9.05
N SER A 29 10.70 -2.04 7.72
CA SER A 29 9.77 -1.19 6.96
C SER A 29 8.32 -1.68 7.07
N LEU A 30 8.13 -2.99 7.26
CA LEU A 30 6.83 -3.61 7.49
C LEU A 30 6.36 -3.39 8.94
N ASP A 31 7.29 -3.45 9.88
CA ASP A 31 7.08 -3.09 11.28
C ASP A 31 6.73 -1.60 11.42
N ASN A 32 7.40 -0.71 10.66
CA ASN A 32 7.09 0.73 10.63
C ASN A 32 5.64 0.98 10.18
N VAL A 33 5.16 0.36 9.08
CA VAL A 33 3.76 0.49 8.65
C VAL A 33 2.79 -0.01 9.73
N THR A 34 3.09 -1.14 10.37
CA THR A 34 2.27 -1.71 11.44
C THR A 34 2.21 -0.78 12.66
N GLN A 35 3.35 -0.21 13.05
CA GLN A 35 3.46 0.74 14.16
C GLN A 35 2.78 2.08 13.84
N SER A 36 2.91 2.60 12.62
CA SER A 36 2.24 3.81 12.12
C SER A 36 0.72 3.65 12.17
N ILE A 37 0.20 2.47 11.81
CA ILE A 37 -1.23 2.12 11.90
C ILE A 37 -1.70 2.08 13.37
N GLU A 38 -0.94 1.45 14.26
CA GLU A 38 -1.30 1.41 15.69
C GLU A 38 -1.22 2.80 16.33
N ASN A 39 -0.24 3.62 15.98
CA ASN A 39 -0.15 5.02 16.40
C ASN A 39 -1.39 5.82 15.98
N ILE A 40 -1.84 5.66 14.72
CA ILE A 40 -3.07 6.26 14.21
C ILE A 40 -4.28 5.78 15.03
N ARG A 41 -4.40 4.49 15.33
CA ARG A 41 -5.48 3.92 16.15
C ARG A 41 -5.51 4.52 17.56
N ILE A 42 -4.35 4.57 18.23
CA ILE A 42 -4.21 5.13 19.58
C ILE A 42 -4.59 6.62 19.59
N LEU A 43 -4.02 7.41 18.67
CA LEU A 43 -4.33 8.85 18.56
C LEU A 43 -5.81 9.11 18.25
N SER A 44 -6.44 8.25 17.45
CA SER A 44 -7.86 8.37 17.11
C SER A 44 -8.75 8.08 18.32
N SER A 45 -8.44 7.02 19.08
CA SER A 45 -9.16 6.67 20.32
C SER A 45 -9.08 7.76 21.39
N GLN A 46 -7.99 8.53 21.42
CA GLN A 46 -7.79 9.66 22.34
C GLN A 46 -8.60 10.90 21.97
N LYS A 47 -9.16 10.99 20.75
CA LYS A 47 -10.05 12.04 20.18
C LYS A 47 -9.58 13.50 20.23
N ASN A 48 -8.52 13.81 20.98
CA ASN A 48 -8.15 15.16 21.36
C ASN A 48 -7.14 15.83 20.42
N ASN A 49 -6.65 15.14 19.38
CA ASN A 49 -5.59 15.69 18.53
C ASN A 49 -5.60 15.21 17.07
N ILE A 50 -6.67 15.55 16.36
CA ILE A 50 -6.86 15.26 14.93
C ILE A 50 -5.68 15.71 14.04
N ASN A 51 -5.00 16.81 14.37
CA ASN A 51 -3.80 17.27 13.66
C ASN A 51 -2.69 16.21 13.66
N PHE A 52 -2.47 15.52 14.79
CA PHE A 52 -1.45 14.49 14.90
C PHE A 52 -1.89 13.19 14.20
N VAL A 53 -3.19 12.88 14.19
CA VAL A 53 -3.74 11.78 13.37
C VAL A 53 -3.41 12.01 11.90
N PHE A 54 -3.77 13.17 11.33
CA PHE A 54 -3.51 13.46 9.91
C PHE A 54 -2.04 13.70 9.55
N LEU A 55 -1.19 14.04 10.54
CA LEU A 55 0.27 14.00 10.38
C LEU A 55 0.77 12.56 10.22
N ASN A 56 0.38 11.64 11.11
CA ASN A 56 0.77 10.23 11.03
C ASN A 56 0.22 9.56 9.75
N VAL A 57 -1.01 9.90 9.32
CA VAL A 57 -1.57 9.44 8.03
C VAL A 57 -0.68 9.85 6.85
N LYS A 58 -0.13 11.07 6.87
CA LYS A 58 0.78 11.57 5.83
C LYS A 58 2.15 10.90 5.86
N GLU A 59 2.62 10.45 7.01
CA GLU A 59 3.86 9.69 7.16
C GLU A 59 3.66 8.24 6.69
N LEU A 60 2.61 7.56 7.18
CA LEU A 60 2.18 6.24 6.70
C LEU A 60 2.01 6.20 5.17
N SER A 61 1.41 7.23 4.57
CA SER A 61 1.26 7.33 3.11
C SER A 61 2.59 7.21 2.37
N LYS A 62 3.65 7.84 2.89
CA LYS A 62 5.00 7.80 2.29
C LYS A 62 5.66 6.45 2.51
N GLU A 63 5.48 5.83 3.67
CA GLU A 63 5.99 4.49 3.96
C GLU A 63 5.41 3.47 2.97
N ILE A 64 4.10 3.54 2.72
CA ILE A 64 3.40 2.70 1.73
C ILE A 64 3.88 2.99 0.31
N GLU A 65 4.09 4.25 -0.08
CA GLU A 65 4.65 4.60 -1.40
C GLU A 65 6.08 4.07 -1.57
N ASN A 66 6.93 4.20 -0.55
CA ASN A 66 8.31 3.68 -0.57
C ASN A 66 8.33 2.15 -0.74
N ILE A 67 7.47 1.43 0.00
CA ILE A 67 7.33 -0.03 -0.12
C ILE A 67 6.82 -0.40 -1.53
N SER A 68 5.84 0.33 -2.05
CA SER A 68 5.31 0.11 -3.41
C SER A 68 6.41 0.31 -4.47
N GLN A 69 7.26 1.32 -4.32
CA GLN A 69 8.41 1.54 -5.20
C GLN A 69 9.44 0.42 -5.09
N ALA A 70 9.78 -0.02 -3.87
CA ALA A 70 10.73 -1.12 -3.63
C ALA A 70 10.26 -2.45 -4.24
N ILE A 71 8.96 -2.75 -4.12
CA ILE A 71 8.29 -3.88 -4.79
C ILE A 71 8.43 -3.78 -6.31
N ASN A 72 8.00 -2.66 -6.91
CA ASN A 72 8.03 -2.52 -8.38
C ASN A 72 9.45 -2.58 -8.95
N ALA A 73 10.47 -2.19 -8.18
CA ALA A 73 11.87 -2.26 -8.59
C ALA A 73 12.50 -3.68 -8.50
N ASN A 74 11.82 -4.64 -7.87
CA ASN A 74 12.33 -6.00 -7.61
C ASN A 74 11.21 -7.05 -7.68
N LEU A 75 10.24 -6.85 -8.58
CA LEU A 75 9.01 -7.66 -8.68
C LEU A 75 9.32 -9.16 -8.83
N ASP A 76 10.38 -9.46 -9.59
CA ASP A 76 10.94 -10.77 -9.90
C ASP A 76 11.51 -11.51 -8.69
N LYS A 77 11.87 -10.79 -7.62
CA LYS A 77 12.55 -11.33 -6.43
C LYS A 77 11.62 -11.53 -5.24
N VAL A 78 10.38 -11.04 -5.29
CA VAL A 78 9.42 -11.17 -4.18
C VAL A 78 8.90 -12.61 -4.13
N ASN A 79 9.23 -13.32 -3.06
CA ASN A 79 8.80 -14.71 -2.87
C ASN A 79 7.42 -14.82 -2.19
N ILE A 80 6.83 -16.02 -2.20
CA ILE A 80 5.48 -16.29 -1.66
C ILE A 80 5.35 -15.90 -0.17
N LYS A 81 6.41 -16.05 0.64
CA LYS A 81 6.37 -15.68 2.07
C LYS A 81 6.33 -14.16 2.24
N GLU A 82 7.16 -13.43 1.50
CA GLU A 82 7.14 -11.96 1.47
C GLU A 82 5.79 -11.44 0.95
N PHE A 83 5.25 -12.04 -0.12
CA PHE A 83 3.93 -11.73 -0.66
C PHE A 83 2.81 -11.92 0.39
N ASN A 84 2.83 -13.03 1.14
CA ASN A 84 1.83 -13.27 2.20
C ASN A 84 1.92 -12.23 3.33
N HIS A 85 3.12 -11.80 3.73
CA HIS A 85 3.29 -10.70 4.69
C HIS A 85 2.73 -9.38 4.14
N LEU A 86 2.99 -9.07 2.87
CA LEU A 86 2.47 -7.90 2.19
C LEU A 86 0.94 -7.88 2.09
N VAL A 87 0.31 -9.05 1.89
CA VAL A 87 -1.17 -9.19 1.92
C VAL A 87 -1.73 -8.86 3.30
N LEU A 88 -1.09 -9.31 4.39
CA LEU A 88 -1.51 -8.95 5.76
C LEU A 88 -1.40 -7.43 6.01
N ILE A 89 -0.32 -6.81 5.53
CA ILE A 89 -0.14 -5.35 5.61
C ILE A 89 -1.22 -4.62 4.83
N ASN A 90 -1.62 -5.13 3.66
CA ASN A 90 -2.73 -4.56 2.90
C ASN A 90 -4.07 -4.60 3.66
N GLN A 91 -4.30 -5.65 4.46
CA GLN A 91 -5.49 -5.75 5.32
C GLN A 91 -5.45 -4.68 6.42
N LEU A 92 -4.29 -4.44 7.05
CA LEU A 92 -4.12 -3.38 8.04
C LEU A 92 -4.28 -1.97 7.45
N ILE A 93 -3.73 -1.72 6.25
CA ILE A 93 -3.90 -0.47 5.50
C ILE A 93 -5.40 -0.24 5.18
N ASN A 94 -6.09 -1.27 4.68
CA ASN A 94 -7.52 -1.22 4.42
C ASN A 94 -8.33 -0.93 5.69
N PHE A 95 -8.08 -1.63 6.79
CA PHE A 95 -8.70 -1.37 8.09
C PHE A 95 -8.54 0.10 8.52
N SER A 96 -7.31 0.62 8.43
CA SER A 96 -6.99 2.01 8.80
C SER A 96 -7.71 3.02 7.91
N PHE A 97 -7.81 2.74 6.61
CA PHE A 97 -8.55 3.56 5.66
C PHE A 97 -10.05 3.61 5.98
N TYR A 98 -10.67 2.46 6.29
CA TYR A 98 -12.08 2.41 6.69
C TYR A 98 -12.33 3.10 8.04
N MET A 99 -11.46 2.90 9.03
CA MET A 99 -11.54 3.58 10.32
C MET A 99 -11.51 5.10 10.13
N LEU A 100 -10.48 5.63 9.45
CA LEU A 100 -10.34 7.08 9.22
C LEU A 100 -11.51 7.66 8.42
N LYS A 101 -11.98 6.93 7.39
CA LYS A 101 -13.14 7.33 6.57
C LYS A 101 -14.43 7.42 7.40
N ASN A 102 -14.60 6.56 8.40
CA ASN A 102 -15.79 6.50 9.24
C ASN A 102 -15.73 7.49 10.41
N GLU A 103 -14.62 7.54 11.14
CA GLU A 103 -14.45 8.39 12.33
C GLU A 103 -14.25 9.87 11.99
N TYR A 104 -13.56 10.18 10.89
CA TYR A 104 -13.19 11.55 10.51
C TYR A 104 -13.90 12.09 9.26
N LYS A 105 -14.99 11.44 8.81
CA LYS A 105 -15.70 11.80 7.57
C LYS A 105 -15.97 13.31 7.45
N THR A 106 -16.52 13.92 8.50
CA THR A 106 -16.91 15.34 8.51
C THR A 106 -15.69 16.25 8.40
N GLN A 107 -14.62 15.93 9.14
CA GLN A 107 -13.40 16.72 9.22
C GLN A 107 -12.56 16.60 7.94
N ILE A 108 -12.52 15.41 7.31
CA ILE A 108 -11.93 15.19 5.99
C ILE A 108 -12.65 16.02 4.92
N LEU A 109 -13.98 16.21 5.04
CA LEU A 109 -14.76 16.99 4.07
C LEU A 109 -14.69 18.49 4.32
N SER A 110 -14.59 18.94 5.58
CA SER A 110 -14.60 20.36 5.95
C SER A 110 -13.22 21.03 6.00
N ASN A 111 -12.12 20.28 6.08
CA ASN A 111 -10.76 20.81 6.12
C ASN A 111 -9.95 20.34 4.89
N SER A 112 -9.40 21.29 4.13
CA SER A 112 -8.64 21.04 2.90
C SER A 112 -7.33 20.28 3.12
N GLU A 113 -6.64 20.48 4.25
CA GLU A 113 -5.41 19.79 4.58
C GLU A 113 -5.67 18.31 4.92
N TYR A 114 -6.70 18.04 5.73
CA TYR A 114 -7.10 16.66 6.07
C TYR A 114 -7.61 15.93 4.82
N LYS A 115 -8.39 16.62 3.96
CA LYS A 115 -8.81 16.12 2.64
C LYS A 115 -7.62 15.72 1.78
N LEU A 116 -6.58 16.56 1.75
CA LEU A 116 -5.38 16.33 0.97
C LEU A 116 -4.55 15.16 1.53
N SER A 117 -4.33 15.10 2.84
CA SER A 117 -3.65 13.96 3.49
C SER A 117 -4.40 12.65 3.29
N PHE A 118 -5.73 12.64 3.41
CA PHE A 118 -6.55 11.45 3.15
C PHE A 118 -6.52 11.02 1.67
N ARG A 119 -6.48 11.97 0.73
CA ARG A 119 -6.29 11.69 -0.70
C ARG A 119 -4.91 11.06 -0.98
N TYR A 120 -3.84 11.57 -0.36
CA TYR A 120 -2.52 10.94 -0.48
C TYR A 120 -2.53 9.50 0.06
N PHE A 121 -3.17 9.26 1.21
CA PHE A 121 -3.29 7.91 1.75
C PHE A 121 -4.09 6.97 0.84
N SER A 122 -5.20 7.46 0.26
CA SER A 122 -5.98 6.71 -0.74
C SER A 122 -5.16 6.35 -1.97
N ASN A 123 -4.31 7.26 -2.46
CA ASN A 123 -3.45 7.00 -3.61
C ASN A 123 -2.34 5.99 -3.28
N ALA A 124 -1.67 6.15 -2.14
CA ALA A 124 -0.64 5.24 -1.65
C ALA A 124 -1.18 3.81 -1.50
N LYS A 125 -2.34 3.66 -0.87
CA LYS A 125 -3.09 2.39 -0.76
C LYS A 125 -3.33 1.76 -2.15
N ASN A 126 -3.91 2.50 -3.09
CA ASN A 126 -4.24 1.95 -4.41
C ASN A 126 -2.97 1.56 -5.19
N ASN A 127 -1.88 2.32 -5.08
CA ASN A 127 -0.58 1.98 -5.67
C ASN A 127 0.02 0.70 -5.07
N PHE A 128 -0.13 0.50 -3.76
CA PHE A 128 0.29 -0.71 -3.07
C PHE A 128 -0.51 -1.93 -3.53
N GLU A 129 -1.85 -1.83 -3.59
CA GLU A 129 -2.74 -2.89 -4.08
C GLU A 129 -2.41 -3.29 -5.53
N ASN A 130 -2.14 -2.32 -6.41
CA ASN A 130 -1.68 -2.59 -7.78
C ASN A 130 -0.32 -3.30 -7.81
N SER A 131 0.59 -2.96 -6.89
CA SER A 131 1.89 -3.62 -6.77
C SER A 131 1.76 -5.06 -6.28
N LEU A 132 0.82 -5.35 -5.35
CA LEU A 132 0.52 -6.71 -4.92
C LEU A 132 -0.10 -7.55 -6.03
N GLN A 133 -1.00 -6.97 -6.83
CA GLN A 133 -1.59 -7.65 -7.97
C GLN A 133 -0.52 -8.07 -9.00
N ARG A 134 0.47 -7.19 -9.27
CA ARG A 134 1.62 -7.52 -10.13
C ARG A 134 2.52 -8.61 -9.55
N ILE A 135 2.78 -8.62 -8.24
CA ILE A 135 3.52 -9.73 -7.61
C ILE A 135 2.75 -11.04 -7.79
N LYS A 136 1.42 -11.03 -7.58
CA LYS A 136 0.56 -12.20 -7.75
C LYS A 136 0.57 -12.72 -9.19
N GLU A 137 0.53 -11.83 -10.17
CA GLU A 137 0.67 -12.16 -11.59
C GLU A 137 2.02 -12.83 -11.86
N ASN A 138 3.12 -12.23 -11.40
CA ASN A 138 4.48 -12.76 -11.55
C ASN A 138 4.65 -14.15 -10.88
N ILE A 139 4.20 -14.32 -9.63
CA ILE A 139 4.26 -15.60 -8.89
C ILE A 139 3.46 -16.70 -9.59
N ASN A 140 2.32 -16.34 -10.20
CA ASN A 140 1.46 -17.29 -10.92
C ASN A 140 1.91 -17.54 -12.38
N GLY A 141 3.02 -16.97 -12.84
CA GLY A 141 3.51 -17.13 -14.21
C GLY A 141 2.65 -16.43 -15.27
N VAL A 142 1.96 -15.33 -14.92
CA VAL A 142 1.15 -14.55 -15.84
C VAL A 142 2.02 -13.48 -16.52
N ASP A 143 2.54 -13.80 -17.70
CA ASP A 143 3.29 -12.84 -18.53
C ASP A 143 2.35 -11.78 -19.14
N VAL A 144 2.33 -10.58 -18.55
CA VAL A 144 1.60 -9.41 -19.09
C VAL A 144 2.41 -8.78 -20.22
N VAL A 145 2.40 -9.41 -21.40
CA VAL A 145 3.11 -8.91 -22.59
C VAL A 145 2.38 -7.68 -23.16
N THR A 146 2.86 -6.48 -22.82
CA THR A 146 2.34 -5.23 -23.42
C THR A 146 2.98 -5.02 -24.79
N ILE A 147 2.42 -5.67 -25.82
CA ILE A 147 2.90 -5.51 -27.20
C ILE A 147 2.33 -4.20 -27.75
N LYS A 148 3.18 -3.15 -27.80
CA LYS A 148 2.89 -1.98 -28.62
C LYS A 148 2.71 -2.42 -30.07
N ASP A 149 1.69 -1.87 -30.73
CA ASP A 149 1.35 -2.08 -32.14
C ASP A 149 0.64 -3.42 -32.49
N ILE A 150 0.01 -4.09 -31.53
CA ILE A 150 -1.07 -5.06 -31.86
C ILE A 150 -2.43 -4.36 -31.89
N SER A 151 -2.89 -4.03 -33.09
CA SER A 151 -4.32 -4.01 -33.39
C SER A 151 -4.77 -5.44 -33.69
N LEU A 152 -5.45 -6.10 -32.76
CA LEU A 152 -6.12 -7.37 -33.05
C LEU A 152 -7.28 -7.09 -34.01
N SER A 153 -7.36 -7.86 -35.10
CA SER A 153 -8.58 -7.90 -35.91
C SER A 153 -9.70 -8.62 -35.16
N ASP A 154 -10.97 -8.30 -35.45
CA ASP A 154 -12.13 -8.91 -34.79
C ASP A 154 -12.11 -10.45 -34.89
N THR A 155 -11.56 -11.01 -35.98
CA THR A 155 -11.34 -12.44 -36.16
C THR A 155 -10.42 -13.02 -35.09
N GLN A 156 -9.28 -12.38 -34.83
CA GLN A 156 -8.29 -12.83 -33.84
C GLN A 156 -8.82 -12.67 -32.40
N VAL A 157 -9.66 -11.66 -32.15
CA VAL A 157 -10.37 -11.52 -30.86
C VAL A 157 -11.35 -12.68 -30.65
N ASN A 158 -12.12 -13.05 -31.68
CA ASN A 158 -13.07 -14.15 -31.61
C ASN A 158 -12.38 -15.53 -31.44
N GLU A 159 -11.27 -15.77 -32.13
CA GLU A 159 -10.45 -16.99 -31.97
C GLU A 159 -9.89 -17.11 -30.55
N LEU A 160 -9.36 -16.00 -29.98
CA LEU A 160 -8.92 -15.95 -28.58
C LEU A 160 -10.07 -16.24 -27.60
N MET A 161 -11.26 -15.66 -27.81
CA MET A 161 -12.41 -15.93 -26.94
C MET A 161 -12.88 -17.39 -27.02
N GLN A 162 -12.83 -18.04 -28.19
CA GLN A 162 -13.16 -19.46 -28.32
C GLN A 162 -12.12 -20.35 -27.63
N ALA A 163 -10.82 -20.08 -27.80
CA ALA A 163 -9.76 -20.83 -27.10
C ALA A 163 -9.85 -20.68 -25.56
N LEU A 164 -10.25 -19.51 -25.07
CA LEU A 164 -10.49 -19.25 -23.65
C LEU A 164 -11.80 -19.87 -23.12
N ALA A 165 -12.78 -20.12 -23.98
CA ALA A 165 -14.00 -20.83 -23.62
C ALA A 165 -13.77 -22.35 -23.50
N ILE A 166 -13.00 -22.95 -24.42
CA ILE A 166 -12.67 -24.38 -24.40
C ILE A 166 -11.91 -24.77 -23.12
N ASN A 167 -10.95 -23.95 -22.67
CA ASN A 167 -10.22 -24.14 -21.40
C ASN A 167 -11.05 -23.87 -20.12
N ARG A 168 -12.38 -23.62 -20.22
CA ARG A 168 -13.28 -23.52 -19.05
C ARG A 168 -14.18 -24.73 -18.85
N GLU A 169 -14.22 -25.65 -19.82
CA GLU A 169 -15.03 -26.87 -19.77
C GLU A 169 -14.19 -28.14 -19.55
N SER A 170 -12.89 -27.97 -19.26
CA SER A 170 -11.89 -29.01 -18.94
C SER A 170 -11.40 -28.90 -17.50
#